data_AF-A0A1G0YU06-F1
#
_entry.id   AF-A0A1G0YU06-F1
#
_cell.length_a   1.000
_cell.length_b   1.000
_cell.length_c   1.000
_cell.angle_alpha   90.00
_cell.angle_beta   90.00
_cell.angle_gamma   90.00
#
_symmetry.space_group_name_H-M   'P 1'
#
loop_
_entity.id
_entity.type
_entity.pdbx_description
1 polymer ?
#
loop_
_entity_poly.entity_id
_entity_poly.type
_entity_poly.pdbx_seq_one_letter_code
_entity_poly.pdbx_strand_id
1 'polypeptide(L)'
;MKRRIICKFWEVVIAGFCILAYSCMPLHAQVEEGAPAGKNPSAHFYLGPGMGIDSPTGIIGLSVEAPIVKKFSAFGGAGIGFWGLKLAAGFNYYFKEAPLGSSVGVSYSFSTGDKNLELLMPVEPLSENEMITVNLLPAGSISLFYSHSWTLGKKGKFTLFTGYAVSLNKSPWEVVSNHTLDDISVMTLDLLKPGGIMLGMQFMLGI
;
A
#
# COMPACT_ATOMS: atom_id res chain seq x y z
N MET A 1 19.04 9.97 -24.46
CA MET A 1 19.33 10.95 -23.39
C MET A 1 18.31 10.95 -22.22
N LYS A 2 17.36 9.99 -22.13
CA LYS A 2 16.35 9.90 -21.03
C LYS A 2 16.74 8.99 -19.84
N ARG A 3 17.71 8.09 -19.99
CA ARG A 3 18.10 7.11 -18.93
C ARG A 3 18.79 7.72 -17.70
N ARG A 4 19.27 8.98 -17.75
CA ARG A 4 19.94 9.63 -16.60
C ARG A 4 18.99 10.24 -15.58
N ILE A 5 17.70 10.40 -15.89
CA ILE A 5 16.75 11.08 -14.99
C ILE A 5 16.17 10.12 -13.95
N ILE A 6 15.96 8.84 -14.32
CA ILE A 6 15.34 7.84 -13.43
C ILE A 6 16.27 7.43 -12.27
N CYS A 7 17.59 7.30 -12.51
CA CYS A 7 18.55 6.99 -11.41
C CYS A 7 18.63 8.11 -10.35
N LYS A 8 18.59 9.38 -10.75
CA LYS A 8 18.67 10.50 -9.79
C LYS A 8 17.43 10.63 -8.91
N PHE A 9 16.27 10.17 -9.39
CA PHE A 9 15.04 10.20 -8.60
C PHE A 9 15.10 9.21 -7.43
N TRP A 10 15.65 8.01 -7.64
CA TRP A 10 15.83 7.02 -6.58
C TRP A 10 16.86 7.44 -5.53
N GLU A 11 17.94 8.13 -5.90
CA GLU A 11 18.93 8.64 -4.94
C GLU A 11 18.33 9.73 -4.01
N VAL A 12 17.46 10.60 -4.53
CA VAL A 12 16.81 11.65 -3.72
C VAL A 12 15.74 11.06 -2.81
N VAL A 13 14.99 10.05 -3.26
CA VAL A 13 13.98 9.37 -2.44
C VAL A 13 14.63 8.57 -1.30
N ILE A 14 15.75 7.87 -1.57
CA ILE A 14 16.49 7.13 -0.53
C ILE A 14 17.15 8.10 0.47
N ALA A 15 17.76 9.19 0.01
CA ALA A 15 18.37 10.19 0.88
C ALA A 15 17.33 10.91 1.77
N GLY A 16 16.14 11.22 1.23
CA GLY A 16 15.04 11.81 2.00
C GLY A 16 14.48 10.88 3.06
N PHE A 17 14.40 9.58 2.78
CA PHE A 17 13.90 8.58 3.73
C PHE A 17 14.87 8.36 4.92
N CYS A 18 16.19 8.43 4.68
CA CYS A 18 17.19 8.34 5.74
C CYS A 18 17.19 9.57 6.68
N ILE A 19 16.92 10.77 6.17
CA ILE A 19 16.90 12.00 6.99
C ILE A 19 15.65 12.06 7.88
N LEU A 20 14.51 11.52 7.42
CA LEU A 20 13.30 11.38 8.24
C LEU A 20 13.39 10.25 9.27
N ALA A 21 14.13 9.18 8.99
CA ALA A 21 14.35 8.10 9.95
C ALA A 21 15.27 8.52 11.13
N TYR A 22 16.25 9.40 10.89
CA TYR A 22 17.18 9.85 11.93
C TYR A 22 16.66 10.98 12.83
N SER A 23 15.64 11.72 12.40
CA SER A 23 15.12 12.88 13.18
C SER A 23 14.03 12.53 14.19
N CYS A 24 13.57 11.27 14.25
CA CYS A 24 12.50 10.83 15.15
C CYS A 24 12.94 9.92 16.32
N MET A 25 14.23 9.79 16.62
CA MET A 25 14.69 9.04 17.81
C MET A 25 15.08 9.97 18.97
N PRO A 26 14.15 10.33 19.86
CA PRO A 26 14.45 10.30 21.28
C PRO A 26 14.23 8.85 21.74
N LEU A 27 15.30 8.06 21.74
CA LEU A 27 15.38 6.81 22.50
C LEU A 27 15.41 7.17 23.99
N HIS A 28 14.26 7.54 24.54
CA HIS A 28 14.01 7.57 25.97
C HIS A 28 13.02 6.44 26.27
N ALA A 29 13.59 5.25 26.48
CA ALA A 29 12.91 4.14 27.14
C ALA A 29 12.72 4.51 28.62
N GLN A 30 11.76 5.39 28.91
CA GLN A 30 11.22 5.53 30.25
C GLN A 30 10.19 4.42 30.43
N VAL A 31 10.60 3.36 31.12
CA VAL A 31 9.70 2.37 31.70
C VAL A 31 8.91 3.10 32.79
N GLU A 32 7.76 3.67 32.42
CA GLU A 32 6.77 4.14 33.41
C GLU A 32 6.04 2.92 33.96
N GLU A 33 6.57 2.42 35.07
CA GLU A 33 5.89 1.51 35.97
C GLU A 33 4.79 2.31 36.72
N GLY A 34 3.51 2.02 36.46
CA GLY A 34 2.44 2.41 37.40
C GLY A 34 1.41 3.46 36.97
N ALA A 35 1.04 3.59 35.70
CA ALA A 35 -0.22 4.26 35.36
C ALA A 35 -1.41 3.28 35.53
N PRO A 36 -2.47 3.64 36.29
CA PRO A 36 -3.66 2.79 36.42
C PRO A 36 -4.28 2.55 35.03
N ALA A 37 -4.84 1.36 34.83
CA ALA A 37 -5.52 0.91 33.61
C ALA A 37 -6.83 1.69 33.31
N GLY A 38 -6.76 3.02 33.33
CA GLY A 38 -7.83 3.94 32.98
C GLY A 38 -7.76 4.24 31.49
N LYS A 39 -8.84 3.90 30.78
CA LYS A 39 -9.15 4.21 29.37
C LYS A 39 -8.19 5.23 28.75
N ASN A 40 -7.25 4.72 27.96
CA ASN A 40 -6.40 5.53 27.11
C ASN A 40 -7.32 6.33 26.18
N PRO A 41 -7.31 7.68 26.19
CA PRO A 41 -8.15 8.46 25.30
C PRO A 41 -7.82 8.05 23.86
N SER A 42 -8.78 7.39 23.20
CA SER A 42 -8.63 6.94 21.82
C SER A 42 -8.33 8.18 20.97
N ALA A 43 -7.18 8.21 20.28
CA ALA A 43 -6.87 9.34 19.42
C ALA A 43 -7.99 9.48 18.37
N HIS A 44 -8.36 10.72 18.06
CA HIS A 44 -9.43 10.99 17.11
C HIS A 44 -8.97 10.83 15.66
N PHE A 45 -7.65 10.87 15.43
CA PHE A 45 -7.05 10.78 14.12
C PHE A 45 -5.72 10.04 14.20
N TYR A 46 -5.47 9.17 13.23
CA TYR A 46 -4.25 8.39 13.09
C TYR A 46 -3.64 8.69 11.72
N LEU A 47 -2.32 8.91 11.70
CA LEU A 47 -1.55 9.12 10.48
C LEU A 47 -0.26 8.31 10.55
N GLY A 48 0.12 7.66 9.46
CA GLY A 48 1.47 7.12 9.37
C GLY A 48 1.73 6.26 8.14
N PRO A 49 2.93 5.70 8.03
CA PRO A 49 3.33 4.92 6.86
C PRO A 49 2.68 3.54 6.82
N GLY A 50 2.45 3.06 5.61
CA GLY A 50 1.99 1.70 5.32
C GLY A 50 2.79 1.07 4.19
N MET A 51 2.87 -0.26 4.21
CA MET A 51 3.49 -1.05 3.14
C MET A 51 2.78 -2.39 2.97
N GLY A 52 2.83 -2.95 1.78
CA GLY A 52 2.31 -4.29 1.52
C GLY A 52 2.10 -4.62 0.05
N ILE A 53 1.76 -5.87 -0.21
CA ILE A 53 1.30 -6.34 -1.50
C ILE A 53 -0.17 -5.98 -1.63
N ASP A 54 -0.45 -5.19 -2.65
CA ASP A 54 -1.77 -4.71 -3.01
C ASP A 54 -2.57 -4.02 -1.89
N SER A 55 -1.83 -3.49 -0.90
CA SER A 55 -2.41 -2.77 0.22
C SER A 55 -3.08 -1.46 -0.20
N PRO A 56 -3.93 -0.85 0.67
CA PRO A 56 -4.47 0.48 0.43
C PRO A 56 -3.39 1.57 0.26
N THR A 57 -2.19 1.37 0.81
CA THR A 57 -1.04 2.29 0.65
C THR A 57 -0.10 1.90 -0.49
N GLY A 58 -0.37 0.82 -1.23
CA GLY A 58 0.55 0.24 -2.20
C GLY A 58 1.74 -0.48 -1.55
N ILE A 59 2.85 -0.58 -2.28
CA ILE A 59 4.13 -1.12 -1.77
C ILE A 59 4.61 -0.27 -0.61
N ILE A 60 4.51 1.06 -0.74
CA ILE A 60 4.83 2.03 0.30
C ILE A 60 3.96 3.27 0.14
N GLY A 61 3.47 3.81 1.25
CA GLY A 61 2.64 5.01 1.24
C GLY A 61 2.33 5.54 2.62
N LEU A 62 1.42 6.50 2.67
CA LEU A 62 0.86 7.08 3.88
C LEU A 62 -0.61 6.71 4.00
N SER A 63 -1.04 6.44 5.22
CA SER A 63 -2.40 6.10 5.59
C SER A 63 -2.90 7.05 6.66
N VAL A 64 -4.16 7.44 6.55
CA VAL A 64 -4.91 8.17 7.57
C VAL A 64 -6.11 7.34 8.00
N GLU A 65 -6.43 7.38 9.28
CA GLU A 65 -7.62 6.71 9.82
C GLU A 65 -8.29 7.58 10.90
N ALA A 66 -9.60 7.70 10.80
CA ALA A 66 -10.43 8.44 11.76
C ALA A 66 -11.57 7.53 12.27
N PRO A 67 -11.63 7.23 13.57
CA PRO A 67 -12.80 6.59 14.18
C PRO A 67 -14.03 7.51 14.02
N ILE A 68 -15.09 7.01 13.37
CA ILE A 68 -16.35 7.76 13.18
C ILE A 68 -17.31 7.44 14.33
N VAL A 69 -17.48 6.16 14.64
CA VAL A 69 -18.27 5.67 15.77
C VAL A 69 -17.50 4.56 16.48
N LYS A 70 -17.97 4.14 17.67
CA LYS A 70 -17.28 3.17 18.53
C LYS A 70 -16.79 1.89 17.83
N LYS A 71 -17.42 1.47 16.74
CA LYS A 71 -17.05 0.26 15.98
C LYS A 71 -16.68 0.51 14.53
N PHE A 72 -16.68 1.75 14.06
CA PHE A 72 -16.36 2.05 12.67
C PHE A 72 -15.31 3.14 12.57
N SER A 73 -14.33 2.93 11.70
CA SER A 73 -13.42 3.97 11.24
C SER A 73 -13.48 4.13 9.74
N ALA A 74 -13.24 5.34 9.26
CA ALA A 74 -12.90 5.58 7.87
C ALA A 74 -11.39 5.72 7.74
N PHE A 75 -10.86 5.25 6.62
CA PHE A 75 -9.44 5.39 6.32
C PHE A 75 -9.23 5.81 4.87
N GLY A 76 -8.08 6.42 4.62
CA GLY A 76 -7.59 6.79 3.31
C GLY A 76 -6.11 6.49 3.19
N GLY A 77 -5.68 5.98 2.05
CA GLY A 77 -4.28 5.67 1.75
C GLY A 77 -3.84 6.31 0.45
N ALA A 78 -2.59 6.73 0.39
CA ALA A 78 -1.95 7.20 -0.84
C ALA A 78 -0.51 6.69 -0.87
N GLY A 79 -0.05 6.18 -2.01
CA GLY A 79 1.30 5.67 -2.14
C GLY A 79 1.67 5.19 -3.53
N ILE A 80 2.73 4.40 -3.60
CA ILE A 80 3.27 3.83 -4.83
C ILE A 80 2.95 2.34 -4.84
N GLY A 81 2.25 1.87 -5.88
CA GLY A 81 1.99 0.46 -6.14
C GLY A 81 2.76 -0.05 -7.35
N PHE A 82 2.57 -1.33 -7.69
CA PHE A 82 3.10 -1.92 -8.93
C PHE A 82 2.52 -1.29 -10.20
N TRP A 83 1.39 -0.58 -10.07
CA TRP A 83 0.64 0.03 -11.18
C TRP A 83 0.63 1.56 -11.11
N GLY A 84 1.75 2.15 -10.67
CA GLY A 84 1.90 3.61 -10.53
C GLY A 84 1.44 4.15 -9.18
N LEU A 85 0.90 5.37 -9.17
CA LEU A 85 0.38 5.99 -7.95
C LEU A 85 -0.96 5.34 -7.58
N LYS A 86 -1.12 5.01 -6.29
CA LYS A 86 -2.31 4.36 -5.74
C LYS A 86 -2.97 5.29 -4.72
N LEU A 87 -4.28 5.46 -4.85
CA LEU A 87 -5.14 6.12 -3.88
C LEU A 87 -6.20 5.13 -3.42
N ALA A 88 -6.48 5.08 -2.13
CA ALA A 88 -7.48 4.20 -1.57
C ALA A 88 -8.31 4.91 -0.51
N ALA A 89 -9.57 4.53 -0.39
CA ALA A 89 -10.46 4.96 0.67
C ALA A 89 -11.39 3.82 1.07
N GLY A 90 -11.73 3.75 2.35
CA GLY A 90 -12.56 2.66 2.85
C GLY A 90 -13.01 2.83 4.28
N PHE A 91 -13.62 1.77 4.78
CA PHE A 91 -14.14 1.69 6.14
C PHE A 91 -13.69 0.39 6.79
N ASN A 92 -13.45 0.45 8.10
CA ASN A 92 -13.21 -0.72 8.95
C ASN A 92 -14.33 -0.85 9.97
N TYR A 93 -14.80 -2.08 10.18
CA TYR A 93 -15.68 -2.47 11.28
C TYR A 93 -14.89 -3.27 12.32
N TYR A 94 -14.80 -2.74 13.53
CA TYR A 94 -14.12 -3.35 14.67
C TYR A 94 -15.08 -4.22 15.48
N PHE A 95 -14.66 -5.45 15.80
CA PHE A 95 -15.50 -6.37 16.57
C PHE A 95 -15.72 -5.91 18.03
N LYS A 96 -14.75 -5.19 18.60
CA LYS A 96 -14.79 -4.64 19.96
C LYS A 96 -15.01 -3.12 19.95
N GLU A 97 -13.93 -2.35 19.96
CA GLU A 97 -13.92 -0.89 20.00
C GLU A 97 -12.82 -0.37 19.07
N ALA A 98 -13.21 0.52 18.15
CA ALA A 98 -12.29 1.18 17.24
C ALA A 98 -11.34 2.11 18.02
N PRO A 99 -10.08 2.26 17.60
CA PRO A 99 -9.47 1.71 16.38
C PRO A 99 -8.52 0.53 16.65
N LEU A 100 -8.75 -0.24 17.72
CA LEU A 100 -7.82 -1.29 18.18
C LEU A 100 -8.43 -2.70 18.11
N GLY A 101 -7.57 -3.71 18.01
CA GLY A 101 -7.96 -5.11 17.92
C GLY A 101 -8.34 -5.53 16.50
N SER A 102 -9.15 -6.59 16.40
CA SER A 102 -9.55 -7.19 15.13
C SER A 102 -10.68 -6.42 14.45
N SER A 103 -10.56 -6.24 13.14
CA SER A 103 -11.57 -5.61 12.29
C SER A 103 -11.67 -6.29 10.92
N VAL A 104 -12.79 -6.05 10.25
CA VAL A 104 -12.99 -6.34 8.82
C VAL A 104 -13.22 -5.04 8.09
N GLY A 105 -12.63 -4.88 6.92
CA GLY A 105 -12.67 -3.64 6.17
C GLY A 105 -13.00 -3.85 4.71
N VAL A 106 -13.61 -2.83 4.12
CA VAL A 106 -13.86 -2.71 2.69
C VAL A 106 -13.23 -1.42 2.18
N SER A 107 -12.59 -1.47 1.02
CA SER A 107 -12.05 -0.27 0.39
C SER A 107 -12.18 -0.28 -1.12
N TYR A 108 -12.23 0.91 -1.68
CA TYR A 108 -12.01 1.15 -3.09
C TYR A 108 -10.59 1.72 -3.27
N SER A 109 -9.85 1.18 -4.22
CA SER A 109 -8.54 1.68 -4.62
C SER A 109 -8.54 2.07 -6.09
N PHE A 110 -7.82 3.12 -6.44
CA PHE A 110 -7.57 3.57 -7.79
C PHE A 110 -6.05 3.69 -8.01
N SER A 111 -5.58 3.02 -9.06
CA SER A 111 -4.19 3.08 -9.51
C SER A 111 -4.12 3.85 -10.82
N THR A 112 -3.19 4.79 -10.96
CA THR A 112 -3.09 5.67 -12.13
C THR A 112 -2.61 4.95 -13.39
N GLY A 113 -1.91 3.82 -13.26
CA GLY A 113 -1.15 3.23 -14.36
C GLY A 113 0.12 4.03 -14.67
N ASP A 114 0.80 3.63 -15.73
CA ASP A 114 2.02 4.21 -16.27
C ASP A 114 2.11 3.95 -17.78
N LYS A 115 2.64 4.90 -18.55
CA LYS A 115 2.70 4.81 -20.01
C LYS A 115 4.13 4.59 -20.48
N ASN A 116 4.29 3.72 -21.47
CA ASN A 116 5.58 3.34 -22.03
C ASN A 116 6.53 2.73 -20.99
N LEU A 117 6.00 1.83 -20.16
CA LEU A 117 6.83 1.07 -19.24
C LEU A 117 7.64 0.07 -20.06
N GLU A 118 8.96 0.26 -20.08
CA GLU A 118 9.90 -0.65 -20.72
C GLU A 118 10.23 -1.80 -19.74
N LEU A 119 9.78 -3.01 -20.05
CA LEU A 119 10.06 -4.21 -19.27
C LEU A 119 10.93 -5.16 -20.10
N LEU A 120 11.95 -5.73 -19.46
CA LEU A 120 12.74 -6.79 -20.06
C LEU A 120 12.04 -8.12 -19.78
N MET A 121 11.44 -8.73 -20.81
CA MET A 121 10.64 -9.95 -20.69
C MET A 121 10.94 -10.92 -21.84
N PRO A 122 10.78 -12.24 -21.64
CA PRO A 122 10.92 -13.22 -22.71
C PRO A 122 9.78 -13.07 -23.73
N VAL A 123 10.13 -13.15 -25.01
CA VAL A 123 9.21 -13.03 -26.14
C VAL A 123 9.23 -14.30 -27.00
N GLU A 124 8.07 -14.71 -27.50
CA GLU A 124 7.97 -15.79 -28.48
C GLU A 124 8.45 -15.32 -29.87
N PRO A 125 9.03 -16.21 -30.70
CA PRO A 125 9.23 -17.65 -30.49
C PRO A 125 10.63 -18.03 -29.98
N LEU A 126 11.54 -17.06 -29.80
CA LEU A 126 12.96 -17.35 -29.54
C LEU A 126 13.29 -17.43 -28.04
N SER A 127 12.34 -17.10 -27.15
CA SER A 127 12.55 -17.01 -25.69
C SER A 127 13.73 -16.10 -25.32
N GLU A 128 14.07 -15.15 -26.19
CA GLU A 128 15.07 -14.13 -25.90
C GLU A 128 14.44 -13.00 -25.09
N ASN A 129 15.22 -12.41 -24.20
CA ASN A 129 14.78 -11.27 -23.40
C ASN A 129 14.82 -10.00 -24.26
N GLU A 130 13.65 -9.51 -24.66
CA GLU A 130 13.52 -8.27 -25.41
C GLU A 130 12.89 -7.17 -24.54
N MET A 131 13.19 -5.92 -24.90
CA MET A 131 12.61 -4.76 -24.23
C MET A 131 11.22 -4.50 -24.80
N ILE A 132 10.19 -4.85 -24.05
CA ILE A 132 8.79 -4.68 -24.43
C ILE A 132 8.27 -3.39 -23.82
N THR A 133 7.56 -2.60 -24.63
CA THR A 133 6.87 -1.40 -24.14
C THR A 133 5.42 -1.74 -23.83
N VAL A 134 5.06 -1.67 -22.55
CA VAL A 134 3.69 -1.92 -22.07
C VAL A 134 3.09 -0.63 -21.54
N ASN A 135 1.83 -0.38 -21.89
CA ASN A 135 1.02 0.66 -21.28
C ASN A 135 0.19 0.06 -20.16
N LEU A 136 0.46 0.48 -18.93
CA LEU A 136 -0.37 0.19 -17.78
C LEU A 136 -1.50 1.23 -17.72
N LEU A 137 -2.73 0.78 -17.94
CA LEU A 137 -3.92 1.63 -17.91
C LEU A 137 -4.37 1.87 -16.46
N PRO A 138 -5.03 3.01 -16.18
CA PRO A 138 -5.64 3.24 -14.88
C PRO A 138 -6.65 2.14 -14.53
N ALA A 139 -6.62 1.68 -13.28
CA ALA A 139 -7.44 0.56 -12.83
C ALA A 139 -7.99 0.79 -11.42
N GLY A 140 -9.25 0.42 -11.22
CA GLY A 140 -9.92 0.42 -9.93
C GLY A 140 -10.02 -0.99 -9.36
N SER A 141 -9.96 -1.12 -8.03
CA SER A 141 -10.23 -2.38 -7.34
C SER A 141 -11.06 -2.17 -6.09
N ILE A 142 -11.88 -3.17 -5.76
CA ILE A 142 -12.61 -3.24 -4.50
C ILE A 142 -11.97 -4.34 -3.65
N SER A 143 -11.67 -4.02 -2.41
CA SER A 143 -10.96 -4.90 -1.50
C SER A 143 -11.80 -5.26 -0.30
N LEU A 144 -11.74 -6.52 0.12
CA LEU A 144 -12.22 -7.00 1.40
C LEU A 144 -11.03 -7.55 2.18
N PHE A 145 -10.84 -7.11 3.41
CA PHE A 145 -9.69 -7.54 4.21
C PHE A 145 -10.03 -7.66 5.69
N TYR A 146 -9.29 -8.54 6.35
CA TYR A 146 -9.23 -8.65 7.80
C TYR A 146 -7.99 -7.92 8.29
N SER A 147 -8.11 -7.21 9.40
CA SER A 147 -7.00 -6.51 10.04
C SER A 147 -6.98 -6.74 11.54
N HIS A 148 -5.79 -6.67 12.12
CA HIS A 148 -5.59 -6.70 13.55
C HIS A 148 -4.62 -5.59 13.95
N SER A 149 -5.07 -4.73 14.86
CA SER A 149 -4.33 -3.57 15.33
C SER A 149 -3.88 -3.73 16.78
N TRP A 150 -2.58 -3.63 17.02
CA TRP A 150 -1.96 -3.55 18.34
C TRP A 150 -1.66 -2.10 18.71
N THR A 151 -1.79 -1.78 20.00
CA THR A 151 -1.33 -0.51 20.55
C THR A 151 0.19 -0.49 20.64
N LEU A 152 0.81 0.59 20.16
CA LEU A 152 2.25 0.81 20.24
C LEU A 152 2.53 2.09 21.04
N GLY A 153 2.86 1.96 22.32
CA GLY A 153 3.06 3.09 23.23
C GLY A 153 1.76 3.82 23.60
N LYS A 154 1.84 5.13 23.86
CA LYS A 154 0.67 5.91 24.34
C LYS A 154 -0.34 6.25 23.23
N LYS A 155 0.16 6.57 22.02
CA LYS A 155 -0.67 7.01 20.89
C LYS A 155 -0.42 6.24 19.58
N GLY A 156 0.54 5.32 19.55
CA GLY A 156 0.86 4.57 18.33
C GLY A 156 -0.04 3.36 18.14
N LYS A 157 -0.16 2.92 16.89
CA LYS A 157 -0.89 1.73 16.47
C LYS A 157 -0.12 1.01 15.38
N PHE A 158 0.11 -0.27 15.56
CA PHE A 158 0.63 -1.16 14.53
C PHE A 158 -0.52 -2.03 14.01
N THR A 159 -0.72 -2.09 12.70
CA THR A 159 -1.82 -2.86 12.10
C THR A 159 -1.27 -3.81 11.06
N LEU A 160 -1.63 -5.09 11.18
CA LEU A 160 -1.40 -6.10 10.15
C LEU A 160 -2.74 -6.40 9.47
N PHE A 161 -2.76 -6.53 8.15
CA PHE A 161 -3.95 -6.88 7.41
C PHE A 161 -3.66 -7.86 6.28
N THR A 162 -4.67 -8.67 5.98
CA THR A 162 -4.67 -9.67 4.91
C THR A 162 -6.05 -9.70 4.27
N GLY A 163 -6.14 -9.99 2.99
CA GLY A 163 -7.43 -9.96 2.30
C GLY A 163 -7.34 -10.29 0.83
N TYR A 164 -8.39 -9.90 0.11
CA TYR A 164 -8.49 -10.09 -1.33
C TYR A 164 -9.07 -8.85 -2.00
N ALA A 165 -8.48 -8.47 -3.13
CA ALA A 165 -8.91 -7.38 -3.97
C ALA A 165 -9.47 -7.92 -5.29
N VAL A 166 -10.65 -7.45 -5.68
CA VAL A 166 -11.26 -7.74 -6.98
C VAL A 166 -11.01 -6.54 -7.89
N SER A 167 -10.32 -6.79 -9.01
CA SER A 167 -10.12 -5.77 -10.04
C SER A 167 -11.44 -5.47 -10.75
N LEU A 168 -11.76 -4.20 -10.94
CA LEU A 168 -12.93 -3.76 -11.72
C LEU A 168 -12.64 -3.73 -13.22
N ASN A 169 -11.36 -3.77 -13.60
CA ASN A 169 -10.89 -3.75 -14.97
C ASN A 169 -10.49 -5.17 -15.40
N LYS A 170 -10.98 -5.63 -16.57
CA LYS A 170 -10.66 -6.98 -17.08
C LYS A 170 -9.21 -7.12 -17.56
N SER A 171 -8.72 -6.09 -18.26
CA SER A 171 -7.37 -6.06 -18.85
C SER A 171 -6.80 -4.66 -18.68
N PRO A 172 -6.12 -4.37 -17.56
CA PRO A 172 -5.61 -3.04 -17.27
C PRO A 172 -4.28 -2.72 -17.97
N TRP A 173 -3.91 -3.44 -19.03
CA TRP A 173 -2.67 -3.23 -19.77
C TRP A 173 -2.87 -3.43 -21.27
N GLU A 174 -2.01 -2.76 -22.06
CA GLU A 174 -1.96 -2.85 -23.52
C GLU A 174 -0.50 -2.93 -23.96
N VAL A 175 -0.19 -3.86 -24.87
CA VAL A 175 1.16 -4.00 -25.45
C VAL A 175 1.26 -3.06 -26.64
N VAL A 176 2.22 -2.14 -26.59
CA VAL A 176 2.43 -1.14 -27.65
C VAL A 176 3.35 -1.68 -28.75
N SER A 177 4.22 -2.63 -28.39
CA SER A 177 5.14 -3.23 -29.35
C SER A 177 4.45 -4.29 -30.22
N ASN A 178 4.92 -4.48 -31.45
CA ASN A 178 4.40 -5.49 -32.39
C ASN A 178 4.81 -6.94 -32.03
N HIS A 179 5.03 -7.23 -30.75
CA HIS A 179 5.45 -8.54 -30.24
C HIS A 179 4.29 -9.21 -29.50
N THR A 180 4.19 -10.54 -29.62
CA THR A 180 3.28 -11.37 -28.83
C THR A 180 3.96 -11.75 -27.53
N LEU A 181 3.26 -11.52 -26.40
CA LEU A 181 3.76 -11.91 -25.09
C LEU A 181 3.71 -13.43 -24.91
N ASP A 182 4.79 -13.99 -24.38
CA ASP A 182 4.81 -15.36 -23.87
C ASP A 182 3.88 -15.53 -22.66
N ASP A 183 3.43 -16.75 -22.39
CA ASP A 183 2.51 -17.08 -21.30
C ASP A 183 3.07 -16.67 -19.93
N ILE A 184 4.39 -16.78 -19.74
CA ILE A 184 5.07 -16.37 -18.50
C ILE A 184 4.97 -14.85 -18.30
N SER A 185 5.10 -14.08 -19.37
CA SER A 185 5.00 -12.62 -19.34
C SER A 185 3.57 -12.18 -19.04
N VAL A 186 2.57 -12.84 -19.64
CA VAL A 186 1.15 -12.62 -19.34
C VAL A 186 0.85 -12.93 -17.88
N MET A 187 1.33 -14.07 -17.36
CA MET A 187 1.16 -14.46 -15.96
C MET A 187 1.80 -13.44 -15.00
N THR A 188 2.97 -12.90 -15.36
CA THR A 188 3.67 -11.88 -14.56
C THR A 188 2.87 -10.59 -14.52
N LEU A 189 2.35 -10.12 -15.65
CA LEU A 189 1.48 -8.94 -15.71
C LEU A 189 0.18 -9.16 -14.95
N ASP A 190 -0.39 -10.37 -15.02
CA ASP A 190 -1.60 -10.74 -14.28
C ASP A 190 -1.39 -10.87 -12.77
N LEU A 191 -0.16 -11.13 -12.32
CA LEU A 191 0.21 -11.12 -10.91
C LEU A 191 0.43 -9.68 -10.40
N LEU A 192 0.94 -8.78 -11.26
CA LEU A 192 1.24 -7.40 -10.90
C LEU A 192 0.03 -6.46 -11.03
N LYS A 193 -1.02 -6.86 -11.75
CA LYS A 193 -2.22 -6.04 -11.94
C LYS A 193 -2.90 -5.77 -10.60
N PRO A 194 -3.53 -4.59 -10.41
CA PRO A 194 -4.28 -4.31 -9.19
C PRO A 194 -5.41 -5.33 -8.98
N GLY A 195 -5.35 -6.07 -7.89
CA GLY A 195 -6.23 -7.20 -7.60
C GLY A 195 -5.47 -8.42 -7.09
N GLY A 196 -6.16 -9.31 -6.39
CA GLY A 196 -5.61 -10.55 -5.87
C GLY A 196 -5.37 -10.51 -4.36
N ILE A 197 -4.35 -11.24 -3.90
CA ILE A 197 -4.07 -11.40 -2.47
C ILE A 197 -3.50 -10.10 -1.91
N MET A 198 -4.09 -9.64 -0.81
CA MET A 198 -3.60 -8.50 -0.07
C MET A 198 -2.85 -8.97 1.18
N LEU A 199 -1.67 -8.40 1.42
CA LEU A 199 -0.96 -8.57 2.67
C LEU A 199 -0.19 -7.29 2.95
N GLY A 200 -0.31 -6.75 4.15
CA GLY A 200 0.46 -5.57 4.49
C GLY A 200 0.41 -5.19 5.96
N MET A 201 1.18 -4.16 6.28
CA MET A 201 1.29 -3.62 7.61
C MET A 201 1.31 -2.09 7.58
N GLN A 202 0.85 -1.48 8.66
CA GLN A 202 0.77 -0.03 8.84
C GLN A 202 1.22 0.35 10.24
N PHE A 203 2.02 1.40 10.33
CA PHE A 203 2.36 2.06 11.58
C PHE A 203 1.68 3.42 11.58
N MET A 204 0.82 3.68 12.56
CA MET A 204 0.10 4.94 12.68
C MET A 204 0.34 5.59 14.03
N LEU A 205 0.49 6.90 14.03
CA LEU A 205 0.59 7.72 15.23
C LEU A 205 -0.72 8.50 15.38
N GLY A 206 -1.32 8.38 16.56
CA GLY A 206 -2.48 9.13 16.96
C GLY A 206 -2.12 10.58 17.23
N ILE A 207 -2.90 11.52 16.69
CA ILE A 207 -2.78 12.96 16.95
C ILE A 207 -3.89 13.37 17.92
#